data_AF-A0A7C6VL58-F1
#
_entry.id   AF-A0A7C6VL58-F1
#
_cell.length_a   1.000
_cell.length_b   1.000
_cell.length_c   1.000
_cell.angle_alpha   90.00
_cell.angle_beta   90.00
_cell.angle_gamma   90.00
#
_symmetry.space_group_name_H-M   'P 1'
#
loop_
_entity.id
_entity.type
_entity.pdbx_description
1 polymer ?
#
loop_
_entity_poly.entity_id
_entity_poly.type
_entity_poly.pdbx_seq_one_letter_code
_entity_poly.pdbx_strand_id
1 'polypeptide(L)'
;YVGFGGGLILAILAALLQGEGWPPLVGVAVVYGLGQLVESFLLTPYLVGERIGLHPLAVIFALMAFGQLFGFVGVLVALPVSAALLVGLREVLGAWLTSPVYLGDQRPPRDEAPGA
;
A
#
# COMPACT_ATOMS: atom_id res chain seq x y z
N TYR A 1 8.30 -7.03 -12.67
CA TYR A 1 9.12 -6.32 -13.68
C TYR A 1 10.15 -7.18 -14.40
N VAL A 2 10.88 -8.10 -13.75
CA VAL A 2 11.93 -8.91 -14.41
C VAL A 2 11.38 -9.71 -15.62
N GLY A 3 10.17 -10.28 -15.50
CA GLY A 3 9.51 -11.00 -16.60
C GLY A 3 9.09 -10.10 -17.76
N PHE A 4 8.44 -8.96 -17.49
CA PHE A 4 8.02 -8.01 -18.52
C PHE A 4 9.22 -7.38 -19.25
N GLY A 5 10.21 -6.87 -18.50
CA GLY A 5 11.41 -6.27 -19.07
C GLY A 5 12.25 -7.27 -19.86
N GLY A 6 12.41 -8.50 -19.34
CA GLY A 6 13.10 -9.57 -20.05
C GLY A 6 12.39 -9.96 -21.35
N GLY A 7 11.07 -10.12 -21.31
CA GLY A 7 10.27 -10.42 -22.50
C GLY A 7 10.33 -9.31 -23.55
N LEU A 8 10.28 -8.04 -23.15
CA LEU A 8 10.38 -6.90 -24.07
C LEU A 8 11.73 -6.88 -24.79
N ILE A 9 12.82 -7.12 -24.07
CA ILE A 9 14.17 -7.19 -24.65
C ILE A 9 14.24 -8.30 -25.69
N LEU A 10 13.72 -9.50 -25.37
CA LEU A 10 13.69 -10.63 -26.29
C LEU A 10 12.81 -10.34 -27.53
N ALA A 11 11.66 -9.70 -27.34
CA ALA A 11 10.75 -9.35 -28.44
C ALA A 11 11.36 -8.30 -29.39
N ILE A 12 12.03 -7.28 -28.84
CA ILE A 12 12.76 -6.29 -29.64
C ILE A 12 13.93 -6.94 -30.38
N LEU A 13 14.72 -7.78 -29.72
CA LEU A 13 15.79 -8.54 -30.37
C LEU A 13 15.26 -9.39 -31.53
N ALA A 14 14.18 -10.14 -31.30
CA ALA A 14 13.56 -10.95 -32.34
C ALA A 14 13.08 -10.10 -33.54
N ALA A 15 12.43 -8.97 -33.26
CA ALA A 15 11.97 -8.03 -34.30
C ALA A 15 13.13 -7.44 -35.11
N LEU A 16 14.26 -7.10 -34.46
CA LEU A 16 15.46 -6.61 -35.14
C LEU A 16 16.15 -7.71 -35.97
N LEU A 17 16.21 -8.94 -35.45
CA LEU A 17 16.83 -10.08 -36.12
C LEU A 17 16.04 -10.53 -37.37
N GLN A 18 14.73 -10.29 -37.41
CA GLN A 18 13.91 -10.56 -38.60
C GLN A 18 14.30 -9.68 -39.79
N GLY A 19 14.91 -8.50 -39.57
CA GLY A 19 15.39 -7.64 -40.65
C GLY A 19 14.31 -7.02 -41.54
N GLU A 20 13.03 -7.20 -41.19
CA GLU A 20 11.88 -6.68 -41.94
C GLU A 20 11.64 -5.17 -41.72
N GLY A 21 12.52 -4.51 -40.96
CA GLY A 21 12.47 -3.08 -40.69
C GLY A 21 11.48 -2.71 -39.59
N TRP A 22 10.69 -1.67 -39.83
CA TRP A 22 9.81 -1.05 -38.82
C TRP A 22 8.53 -1.82 -38.43
N PRO A 23 7.87 -2.60 -39.32
CA PRO A 23 6.59 -3.21 -38.97
C PRO A 23 6.62 -4.14 -37.74
N PRO A 24 7.61 -5.04 -37.56
CA PRO A 24 7.68 -5.89 -36.37
C PRO A 24 7.92 -5.08 -35.08
N LEU A 25 8.72 -4.02 -35.15
CA LEU A 25 9.00 -3.14 -34.01
C LEU A 25 7.74 -2.40 -33.54
N VAL A 26 6.93 -1.91 -34.49
CA VAL A 26 5.64 -1.28 -34.19
C VAL A 26 4.68 -2.29 -33.55
N GLY A 27 4.63 -3.53 -34.06
CA GLY A 27 3.83 -4.61 -33.48
C GLY A 27 4.21 -4.90 -32.02
N VAL A 28 5.52 -5.05 -31.76
CA VAL A 28 6.04 -5.24 -30.39
C VAL A 28 5.67 -4.07 -29.49
N ALA A 29 5.87 -2.83 -29.95
CA ALA A 29 5.55 -1.63 -29.18
C ALA A 29 4.07 -1.52 -28.82
N VAL A 30 3.17 -1.84 -29.75
CA VAL A 30 1.72 -1.81 -29.51
C VAL A 30 1.31 -2.89 -28.52
N VAL A 31 1.73 -4.13 -28.71
CA VAL A 31 1.35 -5.25 -27.83
C VAL A 31 1.88 -5.05 -26.41
N TYR A 32 3.18 -4.73 -26.28
CA TYR A 32 3.77 -4.47 -24.97
C TYR A 32 3.24 -3.19 -24.33
N GLY A 33 2.98 -2.15 -25.12
CA GLY A 33 2.40 -0.89 -24.64
C GLY A 33 1.00 -1.09 -24.06
N LEU A 34 0.12 -1.81 -24.78
CA LEU A 34 -1.21 -2.14 -24.30
C LEU A 34 -1.15 -3.04 -23.06
N GLY A 35 -0.27 -4.05 -23.07
CA GLY A 35 -0.03 -4.90 -21.91
C GLY A 35 0.39 -4.10 -20.68
N GLN A 36 1.31 -3.15 -20.85
CA GLN A 36 1.79 -2.29 -19.77
C GLN A 36 0.70 -1.35 -19.24
N LEU A 37 -0.15 -0.82 -20.10
CA LEU A 37 -1.28 0.02 -19.67
C LEU A 37 -2.26 -0.81 -18.84
N VAL A 38 -2.63 -2.01 -19.30
CA VAL A 38 -3.49 -2.90 -18.52
C VAL A 38 -2.81 -3.30 -17.21
N GLU A 39 -1.51 -3.58 -17.23
CA GLU A 39 -0.76 -3.96 -16.04
C GLU A 39 -0.72 -2.82 -15.02
N SER A 40 -0.44 -1.60 -15.47
CA SER A 40 -0.33 -0.41 -14.62
C SER A 40 -1.68 0.05 -14.07
N PHE A 41 -2.72 0.09 -14.89
CA PHE A 41 -4.01 0.66 -14.53
C PHE A 41 -5.01 -0.35 -13.92
N LEU A 42 -4.91 -1.65 -14.25
CA LEU A 42 -5.84 -2.65 -13.72
C LEU A 42 -5.15 -3.65 -12.80
N LEU A 43 -4.10 -4.34 -13.26
CA LEU A 43 -3.47 -5.38 -12.45
C LEU A 43 -2.78 -4.79 -11.22
N THR A 44 -2.01 -3.71 -11.35
CA THR A 44 -1.29 -3.13 -10.20
C THR A 44 -2.25 -2.73 -9.08
N PRO A 45 -3.32 -1.94 -9.30
CA PRO A 45 -4.27 -1.64 -8.24
C PRO A 45 -5.08 -2.87 -7.79
N TYR A 46 -5.38 -3.82 -8.68
CA TYR A 46 -6.10 -5.04 -8.30
C TYR A 46 -5.26 -5.98 -7.42
N LEU A 47 -3.98 -6.17 -7.72
CA LEU A 47 -3.05 -7.00 -6.94
C LEU A 47 -2.59 -6.29 -5.66
N VAL A 48 -2.38 -4.97 -5.71
CA VAL A 48 -2.00 -4.15 -4.56
C VAL A 48 -3.23 -3.72 -3.73
N GLY A 49 -4.42 -4.17 -4.17
CA GLY A 49 -5.74 -4.07 -3.55
C GLY A 49 -5.76 -3.31 -2.23
N GLU A 50 -6.05 -2.00 -2.32
CA GLU A 50 -6.56 -1.13 -1.26
C GLU A 50 -6.17 -1.51 0.17
N ARG A 51 -4.88 -1.42 0.49
CA ARG A 51 -4.45 -1.49 1.89
C ARG A 51 -3.38 -0.47 2.20
N ILE A 52 -3.78 0.79 2.34
CA ILE A 52 -3.57 1.53 3.60
C ILE A 52 -4.65 2.61 3.64
N GLY A 53 -5.60 2.50 4.57
CA GLY A 53 -6.62 3.52 4.86
C GLY A 53 -6.07 4.83 5.44
N LEU A 54 -4.91 5.28 4.95
CA LEU A 54 -4.39 6.61 5.16
C LEU A 54 -5.12 7.51 4.17
N HIS A 55 -6.16 8.17 4.65
CA HIS A 55 -6.82 9.22 3.90
C HIS A 55 -5.75 10.23 3.43
N PRO A 56 -5.63 10.56 2.13
CA PRO A 56 -4.60 11.47 1.60
C PRO A 56 -4.47 12.79 2.37
N LEU A 57 -5.57 13.23 2.97
CA LEU A 57 -5.62 14.39 3.86
C LEU A 57 -4.71 14.27 5.10
N ALA A 58 -4.51 13.09 5.68
CA ALA A 58 -3.62 12.89 6.82
C ALA A 58 -2.15 13.13 6.47
N VAL A 59 -1.75 12.73 5.25
CA VAL A 59 -0.40 13.02 4.72
C VAL A 59 -0.23 14.52 4.52
N ILE A 60 -1.23 15.19 3.93
CA ILE A 60 -1.21 16.65 3.75
C ILE A 60 -1.16 17.36 5.10
N PHE A 61 -1.94 16.92 6.09
CA PHE A 61 -1.94 17.49 7.44
C PHE A 61 -0.59 17.35 8.12
N ALA A 62 0.05 16.17 7.99
CA ALA A 62 1.37 15.95 8.52
C ALA A 62 2.43 16.83 7.85
N LEU A 63 2.41 16.93 6.52
CA LEU A 63 3.33 17.80 5.78
C LEU A 63 3.19 19.26 6.23
N MET A 64 1.95 19.73 6.42
CA MET A 64 1.67 21.08 6.92
C MET A 64 2.12 21.26 8.37
N ALA A 65 1.78 20.32 9.26
CA ALA A 65 2.12 20.40 10.69
C ALA A 65 3.63 20.34 10.92
N PHE A 66 4.32 19.34 10.37
CA PHE A 66 5.77 19.21 10.50
C PHE A 66 6.52 20.30 9.72
N GLY A 67 6.00 20.71 8.56
CA GLY A 67 6.54 21.83 7.79
C GLY A 67 6.50 23.16 8.55
N GLN A 68 5.45 23.40 9.34
CA GLN A 68 5.35 24.59 10.21
C GLN A 68 6.21 24.46 11.47
N LEU A 69 6.28 23.28 12.09
CA LEU A 69 7.01 23.06 13.35
C LEU A 69 8.54 23.01 13.17
N PHE A 70 9.02 22.37 12.10
CA PHE A 70 10.44 22.07 11.90
C PHE A 70 10.97 22.54 10.53
N GLY A 71 10.17 23.30 9.77
CA GLY A 71 10.55 23.81 8.46
C GLY A 71 10.75 22.70 7.43
N PHE A 72 11.73 22.88 6.54
CA PHE A 72 12.03 21.93 5.46
C PHE A 72 12.39 20.52 5.97
N VAL A 73 13.12 20.43 7.08
CA VAL A 73 13.47 19.14 7.70
C VAL A 73 12.20 18.41 8.15
N GLY A 74 11.23 19.16 8.69
CA GLY A 74 9.92 18.61 9.04
C GLY A 74 9.20 18.00 7.84
N VAL A 75 9.22 18.67 6.69
CA VAL A 75 8.61 18.15 5.44
C VAL A 75 9.29 16.86 4.97
N LEU A 76 10.62 16.79 5.00
CA LEU A 76 11.37 15.59 4.59
C LEU A 76 11.03 14.35 5.42
N VAL A 77 10.79 14.54 6.73
CA VAL A 77 10.58 13.44 7.68
C VAL A 77 9.09 13.23 8.00
N ALA A 78 8.19 14.10 7.53
CA ALA A 78 6.75 14.04 7.83
C ALA A 78 6.12 12.70 7.46
N LEU A 79 6.42 12.19 6.27
CA LEU A 79 5.83 10.96 5.73
C LEU A 79 6.18 9.72 6.56
N PRO A 80 7.47 9.40 6.83
CA PRO A 80 7.83 8.26 7.66
C PRO A 80 7.33 8.39 9.11
N VAL A 81 7.39 9.59 9.71
CA VAL A 81 6.90 9.78 11.08
C VAL A 81 5.39 9.60 11.17
N SER A 82 4.63 10.09 10.20
CA SER A 82 3.17 9.95 10.18
C SER A 82 2.73 8.51 10.00
N ALA A 83 3.44 7.74 9.16
CA ALA A 83 3.22 6.32 9.03
C ALA A 83 3.48 5.58 10.35
N ALA A 84 4.59 5.89 11.03
CA ALA A 84 4.91 5.30 12.33
C ALA A 84 3.87 5.65 13.41
N LEU A 85 3.42 6.92 13.46
CA LEU A 85 2.40 7.38 14.40
C LEU A 85 1.06 6.67 14.17
N LEU A 86 0.63 6.52 12.92
CA LEU A 86 -0.61 5.83 12.58
C LEU A 86 -0.57 4.36 12.99
N VAL A 87 0.52 3.66 12.67
CA VAL A 87 0.70 2.25 13.03
C VAL A 87 0.70 2.09 14.54
N GLY A 88 1.46 2.94 15.26
CA GLY A 88 1.48 2.94 16.72
C GLY A 88 0.11 3.20 17.33
N LEU A 89 -0.64 4.18 16.82
CA LEU A 89 -1.98 4.48 17.30
C LEU A 89 -2.94 3.32 17.05
N ARG A 90 -2.89 2.67 15.88
CA ARG A 90 -3.70 1.49 15.57
C ARG A 90 -3.41 0.33 16.51
N GLU A 91 -2.13 0.08 16.78
CA GLU A 91 -1.69 -0.99 17.68
C GLU A 91 -2.16 -0.73 19.11
N VAL A 92 -1.98 0.50 19.58
CA VAL A 92 -2.45 0.95 20.90
C VAL A 92 -3.97 0.79 20.99
N LEU A 93 -4.73 1.28 20.00
CA LEU A 93 -6.20 1.17 20.02
C LEU A 93 -6.68 -0.29 20.07
N GLY A 94 -6.04 -1.17 19.29
CA GLY A 94 -6.32 -2.61 19.32
C GLY A 94 -6.05 -3.23 20.69
N ALA A 95 -4.91 -2.90 21.30
CA ALA A 95 -4.52 -3.35 22.63
C ALA A 95 -5.46 -2.82 23.72
N TRP A 96 -5.91 -1.56 23.63
CA TRP A 96 -6.87 -0.97 24.57
C TRP A 96 -8.24 -1.67 24.50
N LEU A 97 -8.76 -1.92 23.30
CA LEU A 97 -10.07 -2.56 23.09
C LEU A 97 -10.10 -4.04 23.53
N THR A 98 -8.96 -4.73 23.44
CA THR A 98 -8.82 -6.11 23.93
C THR A 98 -8.41 -6.21 25.40
N SER A 99 -8.11 -5.07 26.05
CA SER A 99 -7.68 -5.07 27.44
C SER A 99 -8.82 -5.45 28.41
N PRO A 100 -8.51 -6.14 29.53
CA PRO A 100 -9.48 -6.50 30.57
C PRO A 100 -10.19 -5.29 31.20
N VAL A 101 -9.59 -4.09 31.07
CA VAL A 101 -10.15 -2.82 31.55
C VAL A 101 -11.35 -2.38 30.71
N TYR A 102 -11.34 -2.66 29.40
CA TYR A 102 -12.45 -2.33 28.50
C TYR A 102 -13.48 -3.48 28.40
N LEU A 103 -13.01 -4.72 28.34
CA LEU A 103 -13.87 -5.91 28.28
C LEU A 103 -14.62 -6.20 29.58
N GLY A 104 -14.25 -5.52 30.68
CA GLY A 104 -14.97 -5.46 31.95
C GLY A 104 -15.38 -6.83 32.47
N ASP A 105 -14.52 -7.44 33.30
CA ASP A 105 -14.71 -8.72 34.02
C ASP A 105 -16.15 -9.25 33.94
N GLN A 106 -16.49 -9.93 32.83
CA GLN A 106 -17.71 -10.72 32.75
C GLN A 106 -17.50 -11.97 33.58
N ARG A 107 -17.33 -11.80 34.89
CA ARG A 107 -17.55 -12.88 35.84
C ARG A 107 -19.03 -13.23 35.72
N PRO A 108 -19.37 -14.45 35.26
CA PRO A 108 -20.74 -14.91 35.38
C PRO A 108 -21.18 -14.71 36.83
N PRO A 109 -22.42 -14.27 37.08
CA PRO A 109 -22.96 -14.20 38.43
C PRO A 109 -22.66 -15.55 39.08
N ARG A 110 -21.92 -15.55 40.19
CA ARG A 110 -21.82 -16.76 41.01
C ARG A 110 -23.25 -17.04 41.41
N ASP A 111 -23.83 -18.07 40.80
CA ASP A 111 -25.06 -18.67 41.27
C ASP A 111 -24.90 -18.80 42.77
N GLU A 112 -25.71 -18.00 43.47
CA GLU A 112 -25.85 -18.05 44.91
C GLU A 112 -26.07 -19.51 45.24
N ALA A 113 -25.07 -20.13 45.88
CA ALA A 113 -25.24 -21.44 46.45
C ALA A 113 -26.49 -21.35 47.34
N PRO A 114 -27.58 -22.08 47.03
CA PRO A 114 -28.68 -22.18 47.95
C PRO A 114 -28.11 -22.82 49.22
N GLY A 115 -28.21 -22.09 50.33
CA GLY A 115 -27.74 -22.57 51.61
C GLY A 115 -28.43 -23.86 52.04
N ALA A 116 -27.80 -24.47 53.05
CA ALA A 116 -28.24 -25.59 53.88
C ALA A 116 -27.95 -27.00 53.35
#